data_AF-A0A376RG28-F1
#
_entry.id   AF-A0A376RG28-F1
#
_cell.length_a   1.000
_cell.length_b   1.000
_cell.length_c   1.000
_cell.angle_alpha   90.00
_cell.angle_beta   90.00
_cell.angle_gamma   90.00
#
_symmetry.space_group_name_H-M   'P 1'
#
loop_
_entity.id
_entity.type
_entity.pdbx_description
1 polymer ?
#
loop_
_entity_poly.entity_id
_entity_poly.type
_entity_poly.pdbx_seq_one_letter_code
_entity_poly.pdbx_strand_id
1 'polypeptide(L)' 'MELLVLVWRQYRWPFISVMALSLASAALGIGLIAFINQRLIETADTSLLVLPEFLDYYCC' A
#
# COMPACT_ATOMS: atom_id res chain seq x y z
N MET A 1 -4.67 -1.28 -46.34
CA MET A 1 -5.54 -1.47 -45.15
C MET A 1 -4.94 -0.74 -43.94
N GLU A 2 -5.07 0.59 -43.86
CA GLU A 2 -4.37 1.43 -42.85
C GLU A 2 -4.99 1.41 -41.44
N LEU A 3 -6.21 0.90 -41.31
CA LEU A 3 -6.97 0.86 -40.04
C LEU A 3 -6.28 -0.01 -38.97
N LEU A 4 -5.65 -1.11 -39.36
CA LEU A 4 -4.94 -2.02 -38.45
C LEU A 4 -3.69 -1.38 -37.86
N VAL A 5 -2.98 -0.55 -38.64
CA VAL A 5 -1.76 0.14 -38.19
C VAL A 5 -2.12 1.26 -37.21
N LEU A 6 -3.22 1.98 -37.46
CA LEU A 6 -3.73 3.00 -36.54
C LEU A 6 -4.23 2.38 -35.23
N VAL A 7 -5.02 1.30 -35.28
CA VAL A 7 -5.44 0.58 -34.06
C VAL A 7 -4.22 0.14 -33.25
N TRP A 8 -3.20 -0.42 -33.90
CA TRP A 8 -2.02 -0.91 -33.19
C TRP A 8 -1.17 0.21 -32.55
N ARG A 9 -1.04 1.36 -33.22
CA ARG A 9 -0.27 2.50 -32.70
C ARG A 9 -1.06 3.31 -31.67
N GLN A 10 -2.37 3.48 -31.89
CA GLN A 10 -3.27 4.24 -31.03
C GLN A 10 -3.69 3.45 -29.79
N TYR A 11 -3.73 2.11 -29.83
CA TYR A 11 -4.16 1.28 -28.69
C TYR A 11 -3.03 0.94 -27.71
N ARG A 12 -1.77 0.89 -28.16
CA ARG A 12 -0.65 0.55 -27.27
C ARG A 12 -0.38 1.58 -26.18
N TRP A 13 -0.37 2.85 -26.53
CA TRP A 13 -0.16 3.93 -25.58
C TRP A 13 -1.23 4.03 -24.48
N PRO A 14 -2.54 3.98 -24.79
CA PRO A 14 -3.57 3.96 -23.76
C PRO A 14 -3.57 2.66 -22.96
N PHE A 15 -3.22 1.51 -23.56
CA PHE A 15 -3.09 0.26 -22.81
C PHE A 15 -1.94 0.33 -21.79
N ILE A 16 -0.77 0.82 -22.20
CA ILE A 16 0.38 1.00 -21.31
C ILE A 16 0.08 2.04 -20.23
N SER A 17 -0.60 3.15 -20.57
CA SER A 17 -0.95 4.16 -19.57
C SER A 17 -1.90 3.60 -18.51
N VAL A 18 -2.95 2.86 -18.92
CA VAL A 18 -3.86 2.19 -17.99
C VAL A 18 -3.11 1.18 -17.13
N MET A 19 -2.25 0.35 -17.73
CA MET A 19 -1.48 -0.67 -17.00
C MET A 19 -0.51 -0.04 -15.98
N ALA A 20 0.17 1.04 -16.36
CA ALA A 20 1.04 1.80 -15.45
C ALA A 20 0.25 2.46 -14.33
N LEU A 21 -0.91 3.06 -14.63
CA LEU A 21 -1.78 3.69 -13.63
C LEU A 21 -2.36 2.65 -12.66
N SER A 22 -2.72 1.47 -13.16
CA SER A 22 -3.17 0.34 -12.35
C SER A 22 -2.05 -0.18 -11.43
N LEU A 23 -0.82 -0.36 -11.94
CA LEU A 23 0.32 -0.73 -11.10
C LEU A 23 0.61 0.33 -10.04
N ALA A 24 0.60 1.62 -10.42
CA ALA A 24 0.81 2.72 -9.49
C ALA A 24 -0.26 2.74 -8.39
N SER A 25 -1.54 2.57 -8.75
CA SER A 25 -2.64 2.49 -7.79
C SER A 25 -2.50 1.29 -6.85
N ALA A 26 -2.14 0.13 -7.38
CA ALA A 26 -1.91 -1.07 -6.58
C ALA A 26 -0.72 -0.90 -5.62
N ALA A 27 0.40 -0.36 -6.11
CA ALA A 27 1.58 -0.09 -5.30
C ALA A 27 1.30 0.92 -4.18
N LEU A 28 0.52 1.98 -4.48
CA LEU A 28 0.08 2.95 -3.48
C LEU A 28 -0.82 2.31 -2.41
N GLY A 29 -1.77 1.44 -2.82
CA GLY A 29 -2.62 0.73 -1.88
C GLY A 29 -1.83 -0.20 -0.95
N ILE A 30 -0.96 -1.05 -1.52
CA ILE A 30 -0.11 -1.96 -0.75
C ILE A 30 0.85 -1.17 0.16
N GLY A 31 1.45 -0.10 -0.35
CA GLY A 31 2.35 0.77 0.40
C GLY A 31 1.66 1.46 1.58
N LEU A 32 0.43 1.96 1.39
CA LEU A 32 -0.36 2.56 2.46
C LEU A 32 -0.69 1.53 3.55
N ILE A 33 -1.08 0.31 3.18
CA ILE A 33 -1.37 -0.77 4.14
C ILE A 33 -0.10 -1.15 4.92
N ALA A 34 1.05 -1.27 4.25
CA ALA A 34 2.33 -1.53 4.89
C ALA A 34 2.72 -0.40 5.86
N PHE A 35 2.52 0.86 5.47
CA PHE A 35 2.77 2.03 6.33
C PHE A 35 1.88 2.04 7.57
N ILE A 36 0.58 1.73 7.43
CA ILE A 36 -0.34 1.62 8.56
C ILE A 36 0.15 0.53 9.53
N ASN A 37 0.50 -0.65 9.02
CA ASN A 37 1.02 -1.73 9.86
C ASN A 37 2.31 -1.32 10.60
N GLN A 38 3.24 -0.63 9.93
CA GLN A 38 4.47 -0.17 10.56
C GLN A 38 4.21 0.85 11.68
N ARG A 39 3.37 1.86 11.42
CA ARG A 39 3.02 2.86 12.44
C ARG A 39 2.23 2.24 13.60
N LEU A 40 1.35 1.28 13.32
CA LEU A 40 0.58 0.59 14.34
C LEU A 40 1.48 -0.24 15.25
N ILE A 41 2.46 -0.96 14.69
CA ILE A 41 3.45 -1.71 15.46
C ILE A 41 4.31 -0.79 16.32
N GLU A 42 4.82 0.32 15.79
CA GLU A 42 5.59 1.30 16.60
C GLU A 42 4.78 1.85 17.78
N THR A 43 3.50 2.16 17.57
CA THR A 43 2.61 2.60 18.65
C THR A 43 2.25 1.47 19.61
N ALA A 44 2.03 0.26 19.10
CA ALA A 44 1.71 -0.91 19.91
C ALA A 44 2.89 -1.35 20.76
N ASP A 45 4.13 -1.34 20.25
CA ASP A 45 5.35 -1.60 21.02
C ASP A 45 5.47 -0.62 22.20
N THR A 46 5.18 0.67 21.96
CA THR A 46 5.17 1.68 23.02
C THR A 46 4.08 1.37 24.07
N SER A 47 2.86 1.01 23.65
CA SER A 47 1.79 0.60 24.57
C SER A 47 2.05 -0.73 25.29
N LEU A 48 2.72 -1.69 24.63
CA LEU A 48 3.10 -2.97 25.19
C LEU A 48 4.29 -2.86 26.17
N LEU A 49 5.08 -1.79 26.10
CA LEU A 49 6.10 -1.45 27.10
C LEU A 49 5.50 -0.89 28.38
N VAL A 50 4.40 -0.13 28.30
CA VAL A 50 3.69 0.36 29.51
C VAL A 50 2.70 -0.66 30.09
N LEU A 51 2.15 -1.57 29.29
CA LEU A 51 1.26 -2.64 29.77
C LEU A 51 1.83 -3.49 30.94
N PRO A 52 3.08 -3.97 30.93
CA PRO A 52 3.65 -4.70 32.04
C PRO A 52 3.81 -3.81 33.28
N GLU A 53 4.09 -2.51 33.13
CA GLU A 53 4.15 -1.58 34.25
C GLU A 53 2.77 -1.39 34.91
N PHE A 54 1.69 -1.31 34.13
CA PHE A 54 0.32 -1.29 34.67
C PHE A 54 -0.10 -2.62 35.31
N LEU A 55 0.30 -3.76 34.74
CA LEU A 55 -0.05 -5.07 35.30
C LEU A 55 0.73 -5.37 36.58
N ASP A 56 2.01 -4.99 36.65
CA ASP A 56 2.86 -5.19 37.83
C ASP A 56 2.39 -4.31 39.01
N TYR A 57 2.00 -3.05 38.73
CA TYR A 57 1.53 -2.12 39.76
C TYR A 57 0.16 -2.50 40.38
N TYR A 58 -0.70 -3.19 39.63
CA TYR A 58 -2.02 -3.64 40.12
C TYR A 58 -2.05 -5.09 40.62
N CYS A 59 -0.96 -5.87 40.44
CA CYS A 59 -0.90 -7.28 40.83
C CYS A 59 -0.28 -7.53 42.24
N CYS A 60 0.16 -6.47 42.95
CA CYS A 60 0.43 -6.49 44.40
C CYS A 60 -0.66 -5.71 45.15
#